data_AF-A0A6A3BQY9-F1
#
_entry.id   AF-A0A6A3BQY9-F1
#
_cell.length_a   1.000
_cell.length_b   1.000
_cell.length_c   1.000
_cell.angle_alpha   90.00
_cell.angle_beta   90.00
_cell.angle_gamma   90.00
#
_symmetry.space_group_name_H-M   'P 1'
#
loop_
_entity.id
_entity.type
_entity.pdbx_description
1 polymer ?
#
loop_
_entity_poly.entity_id
_entity_poly.type
_entity_poly.pdbx_seq_one_letter_code
_entity_poly.pdbx_strand_id
1 'polypeptide(L)'
;MVTLLYQNEVDGLQIHNKDGEWMNVKPSPNSFIVMVGESQRAWLNGGLSSTYHHVLMKENKARYVVGVFAGTRAGYHVKAPDELVNDENPIMFKPFDYEEYLRFYIGQVHLGHVDSNLQAYCGV
;
A
#
# COMPACT_ATOMS: atom_id res chain seq x y z
N MET A 1 6.80 -3.27 1.48
CA MET A 1 6.52 -2.36 2.59
C MET A 1 5.05 -2.34 2.97
N VAL A 2 4.77 -2.43 4.27
CA VAL A 2 3.44 -2.61 4.84
C VAL A 2 3.11 -1.52 5.85
N THR A 3 1.82 -1.26 6.04
CA THR A 3 1.33 -0.39 7.12
C THR A 3 0.61 -1.23 8.15
N LEU A 4 0.97 -1.08 9.42
CA LEU A 4 0.18 -1.58 10.54
C LEU A 4 -0.72 -0.44 11.02
N LEU A 5 -2.02 -0.69 11.04
CA LEU A 5 -3.02 0.30 11.41
C LEU A 5 -3.85 -0.22 12.58
N TYR A 6 -3.84 0.54 13.67
CA TYR A 6 -4.76 0.36 14.79
C TYR A 6 -5.72 1.54 14.83
N GLN A 7 -6.99 1.26 15.13
CA GLN A 7 -8.04 2.27 15.25
C GLN A 7 -8.91 1.96 16.45
N ASN A 8 -9.47 3.00 17.10
CA ASN A 8 -10.50 2.79 18.10
C ASN A 8 -11.79 2.23 17.48
N GLU A 9 -12.76 1.86 18.32
CA GLU A 9 -14.02 1.19 17.96
C GLU A 9 -15.04 2.12 17.30
N VAL A 10 -14.58 2.93 16.34
CA VAL A 10 -15.38 3.82 15.52
C VAL A 10 -15.19 3.44 14.05
N ASP A 11 -16.31 3.12 13.39
CA ASP A 11 -16.32 2.76 11.97
C ASP A 11 -15.84 3.92 11.08
N GLY A 12 -15.38 3.58 9.88
CA GLY A 12 -15.13 4.57 8.83
C GLY A 12 -14.13 4.15 7.77
N LEU A 13 -13.19 3.26 8.09
CA LEU A 13 -12.26 2.72 7.10
C LEU A 13 -13.00 1.84 6.09
N GLN A 14 -12.86 2.14 4.81
CA GLN A 14 -13.27 1.24 3.74
C GLN A 14 -12.08 0.89 2.83
N ILE A 15 -12.13 -0.32 2.27
CA ILE A 15 -11.17 -0.84 1.29
C ILE A 15 -11.90 -1.18 0.00
N HIS A 16 -11.26 -0.94 -1.14
CA HIS A 16 -11.81 -1.24 -2.45
C HIS A 16 -11.41 -2.65 -2.88
N ASN A 17 -12.35 -3.59 -2.93
CA ASN A 17 -12.04 -4.97 -3.25
C ASN A 17 -11.77 -5.17 -4.76
N LYS A 18 -11.42 -6.41 -5.13
CA LYS A 18 -11.13 -6.77 -6.53
C LYS A 18 -12.37 -6.74 -7.43
N ASP A 19 -13.56 -6.81 -6.84
CA ASP A 19 -14.84 -6.78 -7.54
C ASP A 19 -15.34 -5.35 -7.79
N GLY A 20 -14.57 -4.33 -7.37
CA GLY A 20 -14.92 -2.93 -7.57
C GLY A 20 -15.80 -2.34 -6.47
N GLU A 21 -15.91 -3.01 -5.32
CA GLU A 21 -16.80 -2.61 -4.24
C GLU A 21 -16.03 -2.05 -3.05
N TRP A 22 -16.63 -1.04 -2.40
CA TRP A 22 -16.13 -0.50 -1.14
C TRP A 22 -16.64 -1.31 0.05
N MET A 23 -15.73 -2.01 0.73
CA MET A 23 -16.02 -2.83 1.91
C MET A 23 -15.65 -2.10 3.20
N ASN A 24 -16.54 -2.10 4.19
CA ASN A 24 -16.23 -1.58 5.52
C ASN A 24 -15.29 -2.53 6.27
N VAL A 25 -14.26 -1.97 6.91
CA VAL A 25 -13.39 -2.72 7.82
C VAL A 25 -13.90 -2.52 9.24
N LYS A 26 -14.40 -3.60 9.85
CA LYS A 26 -14.92 -3.57 11.22
C LYS A 26 -13.78 -3.36 12.22
N PRO A 27 -13.81 -2.33 13.08
CA PRO A 27 -12.80 -2.12 14.10
C PRO A 27 -12.90 -3.21 15.17
N SER A 28 -11.76 -3.51 15.80
CA SER A 28 -11.65 -4.50 16.86
C SER A 28 -10.54 -4.09 17.82
N PRO A 29 -10.80 -4.05 19.14
CA PRO A 29 -9.78 -3.67 20.13
C PRO A 29 -8.65 -4.70 20.25
N ASN A 30 -8.86 -5.91 19.74
CA ASN A 30 -7.95 -7.05 19.89
C ASN A 30 -7.15 -7.34 18.63
N SER A 31 -7.17 -6.44 17.64
CA SER A 31 -6.47 -6.65 16.37
C SER A 31 -5.98 -5.35 15.75
N PHE A 32 -5.00 -5.47 14.87
CA PHE A 32 -4.58 -4.42 13.95
C PHE A 32 -4.77 -4.87 12.51
N ILE A 33 -4.84 -3.91 11.60
CA ILE A 33 -4.96 -4.11 10.17
C ILE A 33 -3.56 -4.03 9.56
N VAL A 34 -3.21 -4.97 8.68
CA VAL A 34 -1.98 -4.92 7.89
C VAL A 34 -2.33 -4.62 6.44
N MET A 35 -1.83 -3.50 5.92
CA MET A 35 -2.06 -3.09 4.54
C MET A 35 -0.78 -3.25 3.71
N VAL A 36 -0.94 -3.80 2.51
CA VAL A 36 0.12 -3.92 1.50
C VAL A 36 0.29 -2.58 0.81
N GLY A 37 1.49 -2.03 0.82
CA GLY A 37 1.84 -0.85 0.02
C GLY A 37 2.46 -1.20 -1.32
N GLU A 38 2.60 -0.21 -2.19
CA GLU A 38 3.12 -0.35 -3.57
C GLU A 38 4.50 -1.00 -3.63
N SER A 39 5.42 -0.64 -2.74
CA SER A 39 6.74 -1.29 -2.69
C SER A 39 6.67 -2.74 -2.20
N GLN A 40 5.66 -3.15 -1.42
CA GLN A 40 5.45 -4.59 -1.13
C GLN A 40 4.92 -5.32 -2.36
N ARG A 41 4.00 -4.70 -3.10
CA ARG A 41 3.49 -5.23 -4.37
C ARG A 41 4.63 -5.45 -5.36
N ALA A 42 5.54 -4.48 -5.50
CA ALA A 42 6.71 -4.64 -6.36
C ALA A 42 7.65 -5.75 -5.88
N TRP A 43 7.93 -5.81 -4.57
CA TRP A 43 8.74 -6.87 -3.98
C TRP A 43 8.14 -8.27 -4.17
N LEU A 44 6.81 -8.41 -4.17
CA LEU A 44 6.12 -9.67 -4.44
C LEU A 44 5.89 -9.93 -5.94
N ASN A 45 6.55 -9.18 -6.82
CA ASN A 45 6.36 -9.24 -8.27
C ASN A 45 4.88 -9.19 -8.69
N GLY A 46 4.09 -8.33 -8.03
CA GLY A 46 2.65 -8.17 -8.30
C GLY A 46 1.74 -9.19 -7.61
N GLY A 47 2.27 -10.18 -6.89
CA GLY A 47 1.50 -11.26 -6.27
C GLY A 47 0.45 -10.81 -5.24
N LEU A 48 0.65 -9.65 -4.60
CA LEU A 48 -0.37 -8.98 -3.78
C LEU A 48 -0.64 -7.57 -4.31
N SER A 49 -1.91 -7.19 -4.34
CA SER A 49 -2.35 -5.84 -4.69
C SER A 49 -2.21 -4.90 -3.49
N SER A 50 -1.80 -3.66 -3.77
CA SER A 50 -1.94 -2.55 -2.83
C SER A 50 -3.29 -1.90 -3.10
N THR A 51 -4.16 -1.98 -2.10
CA THR A 51 -5.59 -1.71 -2.25
C THR A 51 -5.92 -0.26 -1.94
N TYR A 52 -6.74 0.37 -2.78
CA TYR A 52 -7.31 1.68 -2.47
C TYR A 52 -8.12 1.61 -1.17
N HIS A 53 -7.92 2.60 -0.33
CA HIS A 53 -8.60 2.72 0.95
C HIS A 53 -8.92 4.18 1.19
N HIS A 54 -10.00 4.43 1.93
CA HIS A 54 -10.39 5.76 2.35
C HIS A 54 -11.16 5.71 3.66
N VAL A 55 -11.42 6.87 4.25
CA VAL A 55 -12.20 6.99 5.48
C VAL A 55 -13.44 7.81 5.19
N LEU A 56 -14.61 7.21 5.46
CA LEU A 56 -15.90 7.88 5.37
C LEU A 56 -16.55 7.88 6.76
N MET A 57 -16.56 9.05 7.40
CA MET A 57 -17.15 9.23 8.73
C MET A 57 -18.67 9.29 8.64
N LYS A 58 -19.36 8.37 9.31
CA LYS A 58 -20.84 8.35 9.41
C LYS A 58 -21.36 8.74 10.78
N GLU A 59 -20.57 8.52 11.81
CA GLU A 59 -20.94 8.77 13.19
C GLU A 59 -20.40 10.12 13.67
N ASN A 60 -21.14 10.78 14.57
CA ASN A 60 -20.63 11.95 15.29
C ASN A 60 -19.78 11.51 16.50
N LYS A 61 -18.73 10.74 16.23
CA LYS A 61 -17.76 10.25 17.23
C LYS A 61 -16.34 10.50 16.76
N ALA A 62 -15.45 10.82 17.68
CA ALA A 62 -14.02 10.98 17.39
C ALA A 62 -13.40 9.62 17.04
N ARG A 63 -12.76 9.55 15.87
CA ARG A 63 -12.00 8.38 15.42
C ARG A 63 -10.50 8.66 15.56
N TYR A 64 -9.83 7.80 16.30
CA TYR A 64 -8.38 7.84 16.53
C TYR A 64 -7.71 6.68 15.81
N VAL A 65 -6.57 6.95 15.18
CA VAL A 65 -5.80 5.96 14.43
C VAL A 65 -4.33 6.10 14.77
N VAL A 66 -3.65 4.97 14.90
CA VAL A 66 -2.19 4.87 14.93
C VAL A 66 -1.76 4.09 13.69
N GLY A 67 -0.94 4.71 12.85
CA GLY A 67 -0.34 4.09 11.68
C GLY A 67 1.16 3.93 11.86
N VAL A 68 1.67 2.72 11.66
CA VAL A 68 3.11 2.42 11.61
C VAL A 68 3.45 2.00 10.18
N PHE A 69 4.29 2.79 9.52
CA PHE A 69 4.68 2.56 8.13
C PHE A 69 6.06 1.90 8.10
N ALA A 70 6.11 0.64 7.67
CA ALA A 70 7.34 -0.15 7.65
C ALA A 70 8.04 -0.05 6.30
N GLY A 71 9.24 0.56 6.31
CA GLY A 71 10.07 0.81 5.14
C GLY A 71 11.24 -0.11 4.91
N THR A 72 11.81 -0.05 3.69
CA THR A 72 13.14 -0.61 3.46
C THR A 72 14.18 0.36 4.01
N ARG A 73 15.32 -0.20 4.44
CA ARG A 73 16.46 0.58 4.88
C ARG A 73 17.11 1.26 3.67
N ALA A 74 17.56 2.50 3.86
CA ALA A 74 18.35 3.23 2.85
C ALA A 74 19.50 2.37 2.32
N GLY A 75 19.69 2.40 0.99
CA GLY A 75 20.71 1.61 0.30
C GLY A 75 20.31 0.16 -0.04
N TYR A 76 19.10 -0.28 0.32
CA TYR A 76 18.54 -1.55 -0.12
C TYR A 76 17.45 -1.33 -1.15
N HIS A 77 17.68 -1.83 -2.37
CA HIS A 77 16.68 -1.78 -3.42
C HIS A 77 15.50 -2.72 -3.15
N VAL A 78 14.32 -2.25 -3.50
CA VAL A 78 13.13 -3.08 -3.66
C VAL A 78 13.30 -3.88 -4.95
N LYS A 79 13.54 -5.18 -4.81
CA LYS A 79 13.68 -6.13 -5.91
C LYS A 79 12.85 -7.38 -5.61
N ALA A 80 12.14 -7.90 -6.62
CA ALA A 80 11.47 -9.18 -6.50
C ALA A 80 12.47 -10.32 -6.20
N PRO A 81 12.21 -11.20 -5.21
CA PRO A 81 12.96 -12.43 -5.02
C PRO A 81 12.99 -13.25 -6.31
N ASP A 82 14.13 -13.86 -6.61
CA ASP A 82 14.32 -14.60 -7.86
C ASP A 82 13.37 -15.83 -7.91
N GLU A 83 12.93 -16.36 -6.76
CA GLU A 83 11.95 -17.45 -6.64
C GLU A 83 10.53 -17.05 -7.09
N LEU A 84 10.23 -15.75 -7.15
CA LEU A 84 8.95 -15.23 -7.62
C LEU A 84 8.96 -14.84 -9.10
N VAL A 85 10.08 -15.06 -9.80
CA VAL A 85 10.26 -14.70 -11.21
C VAL A 85 10.58 -15.94 -12.04
N ASN A 86 9.77 -16.23 -13.05
CA ASN A 86 9.97 -17.34 -13.98
C ASN A 86 9.24 -17.08 -15.31
N ASP A 87 9.26 -18.04 -16.23
CA ASP A 87 8.65 -17.90 -17.56
C ASP A 87 7.12 -17.70 -17.50
N GLU A 88 6.45 -18.23 -16.48
CA GLU A 88 5.00 -18.07 -16.26
C GLU A 88 4.66 -16.78 -15.48
N ASN A 89 5.58 -16.29 -14.65
CA ASN A 89 5.47 -15.04 -13.90
C ASN A 89 6.70 -14.15 -14.15
N PRO A 90 6.78 -13.48 -15.31
CA PRO A 90 7.93 -12.65 -15.65
C PRO A 90 8.05 -11.44 -14.71
N ILE A 91 9.24 -10.87 -14.65
CA ILE A 91 9.49 -9.68 -13.83
C ILE A 91 8.61 -8.51 -14.28
N MET A 92 7.85 -7.94 -13.35
CA MET A 92 6.92 -6.84 -13.62
C MET A 92 7.51 -5.47 -13.29
N PHE A 93 8.50 -5.42 -12.40
CA PHE A 93 9.08 -4.19 -11.88
C PHE A 93 10.61 -4.25 -11.85
N LYS A 94 11.25 -3.22 -12.38
CA LYS A 94 12.70 -3.00 -12.27
C LYS A 94 13.06 -2.72 -10.81
N PRO A 95 14.24 -3.16 -10.33
CA PRO A 95 14.71 -2.79 -9.00
C PRO A 95 14.79 -1.28 -8.81
N PHE A 96 14.42 -0.78 -7.63
CA PHE A 96 14.44 0.66 -7.34
C PHE A 96 14.76 0.96 -5.87
N ASP A 97 15.23 2.18 -5.59
CA ASP A 97 15.39 2.69 -4.22
C ASP A 97 14.05 3.21 -3.67
N TYR A 98 13.70 2.79 -2.46
CA TYR A 98 12.42 3.14 -1.86
C TYR A 98 12.28 4.65 -1.59
N GLU A 99 13.35 5.32 -1.14
CA GLU A 99 13.26 6.75 -0.83
C GLU A 99 13.13 7.58 -2.10
N GLU A 100 13.80 7.18 -3.18
CA GLU A 100 13.62 7.80 -4.50
C GLU A 100 12.19 7.65 -5.00
N TYR A 101 11.62 6.44 -4.90
CA TYR A 101 10.23 6.22 -5.25
C TYR A 101 9.28 7.06 -4.38
N LEU A 102 9.51 7.14 -3.07
CA LEU A 102 8.70 7.93 -2.16
C LEU A 102 8.75 9.43 -2.52
N ARG A 103 9.93 9.97 -2.84
CA ARG A 103 10.10 11.35 -3.31
C ARG A 103 9.34 11.59 -4.61
N PHE A 104 9.45 10.67 -5.57
CA PHE A 104 8.69 10.73 -6.82
C PHE A 104 7.17 10.75 -6.55
N TYR A 105 6.67 9.81 -5.75
CA TYR A 105 5.25 9.69 -5.41
C TYR A 105 4.72 10.94 -4.73
N ILE A 106 5.43 11.46 -3.72
CA ILE A 106 5.06 12.72 -3.05
C ILE A 106 5.01 13.87 -4.07
N GLY A 107 5.96 13.95 -5.00
CA GLY A 107 5.94 14.94 -6.07
C GLY A 107 4.67 14.84 -6.95
N GLN A 108 4.24 13.63 -7.31
CA GLN A 108 3.00 13.41 -8.07
C GLN A 108 1.75 13.86 -7.28
N VAL A 109 1.70 13.57 -5.99
CA VAL A 109 0.60 14.02 -5.11
C VAL A 109 0.52 15.54 -5.05
N HIS A 110 1.65 16.25 -4.99
CA HIS A 110 1.67 17.72 -5.04
C HIS A 110 1.15 18.29 -6.36
N LEU A 111 1.23 17.52 -7.46
CA LEU A 111 0.68 17.89 -8.77
C LEU A 111 -0.80 17.51 -8.92
N GLY A 112 -1.42 16.92 -7.89
CA GLY A 112 -2.83 16.51 -7.90
C GLY A 112 -3.07 15.10 -8.43
N HIS A 113 -2.03 14.33 -8.73
CA HIS A 113 -2.17 12.92 -9.08
C HIS A 113 -2.31 12.09 -7.80
N VAL A 114 -3.34 11.26 -7.70
CA VAL A 114 -3.61 10.43 -6.51
C VAL A 114 -3.14 8.97 -6.67
N ASP A 115 -2.78 8.61 -7.89
CA ASP A 115 -2.31 7.31 -8.33
C ASP A 115 -0.88 7.07 -7.86
N SER A 116 -0.54 5.83 -7.51
CA SER A 116 0.81 5.48 -7.05
C SER A 116 1.90 5.69 -8.11
N ASN A 117 1.52 5.70 -9.39
CA ASN A 117 2.40 5.77 -10.54
C ASN A 117 3.55 4.73 -10.50
N LEU A 118 3.40 3.63 -9.76
CA LEU A 118 4.44 2.61 -9.61
C LEU A 118 4.82 1.99 -10.96
N GLN A 119 3.82 1.67 -11.79
CA GLN A 119 4.07 1.12 -13.12
C GLN A 119 4.82 2.10 -14.02
N ALA A 120 4.48 3.39 -13.96
CA ALA A 120 5.18 4.42 -14.73
C ALA A 120 6.62 4.63 -14.23
N TYR A 121 6.84 4.48 -12.92
CA TYR A 121 8.14 4.68 -12.29
C TYR A 121 9.11 3.52 -12.55
N CYS A 122 8.68 2.27 -12.36
CA CYS A 122 9.56 1.11 -12.40
C CYS A 122 8.99 -0.10 -13.15
N GLY A 123 7.90 0.04 -13.91
CA GLY A 123 7.36 -1.04 -14.72
C GLY A 123 8.36 -1.57 -15.76
N VAL A 124 8.25 -2.87 -16.06
CA VAL A 124 8.89 -3.52 -17.22
C VAL A 124 7.93 -3.53 -18.39
#